data_AF-A0AAV5UKA7-F1
#
_entry.id   AF-A0AAV5UKA7-F1
#
_cell.length_a   1.000
_cell.length_b   1.000
_cell.length_c   1.000
_cell.angle_alpha   90.00
_cell.angle_beta   90.00
_cell.angle_gamma   90.00
#
_symmetry.space_group_name_H-M   'P 1'
#
loop_
_entity.id
_entity.type
_entity.pdbx_description
1 polymer ?
#
loop_
_entity_poly.entity_id
_entity_poly.type
_entity_poly.pdbx_seq_one_letter_code
_entity_poly.pdbx_strand_id
1 'polypeptide(L)'
;ARTWFPCFDEPDKKATFHLTVTHPMETTAYSNTRMIATSDKNGTLQTEFEDTVPLPPYLVALAITAQPVAVLTVDGYEYRAIGHFREEAVKVAAEALKKLQNYSVFEGVDFFPKKT
;
A
#
# COMPACT_ATOMS: atom_id res chain seq x y z
N ALA A 1 6.48 -1.61 -14.77
CA ALA A 1 7.51 -1.42 -13.73
C ALA A 1 8.91 -1.12 -14.29
N ARG A 2 9.23 -1.58 -15.50
CA ARG A 2 10.58 -1.49 -16.11
C ARG A 2 11.25 -0.11 -16.19
N THR A 3 10.49 0.97 -16.08
CA THR A 3 11.00 2.35 -16.06
C THR A 3 11.44 2.82 -14.67
N TRP A 4 11.06 2.11 -13.61
CA TRP A 4 11.38 2.45 -12.23
C TRP A 4 12.53 1.61 -11.69
N PHE A 5 12.53 0.29 -11.95
CA PHE A 5 13.62 -0.59 -11.54
C PHE A 5 13.80 -1.76 -12.54
N PRO A 6 15.02 -2.32 -12.69
CA PRO A 6 15.25 -3.50 -13.52
C PRO A 6 14.43 -4.70 -13.02
N CYS A 7 13.60 -5.26 -13.89
CA CYS A 7 12.73 -6.38 -13.55
C CYS A 7 12.26 -7.15 -14.80
N PHE A 8 11.77 -8.37 -14.57
CA PHE A 8 11.02 -9.15 -15.57
C PHE A 8 9.56 -8.70 -15.59
N ASP A 9 9.27 -7.60 -16.29
CA ASP A 9 7.99 -6.88 -16.29
C ASP A 9 6.91 -7.59 -17.13
N GLU A 10 6.58 -8.83 -16.73
CA GLU A 10 5.59 -9.74 -17.32
C GLU A 10 4.58 -10.20 -16.23
N PRO A 11 3.29 -10.41 -16.55
CA PRO A 11 2.27 -10.71 -15.54
C PRO A 11 2.43 -12.03 -14.77
N ASP A 12 3.08 -13.02 -15.36
CA ASP A 12 3.31 -14.34 -14.75
C ASP A 12 4.58 -14.38 -13.88
N LYS A 13 5.45 -13.36 -13.95
CA LYS A 13 6.72 -13.30 -13.22
C LYS A 13 6.55 -12.70 -11.82
N LYS A 14 5.79 -13.39 -10.97
CA LYS A 14 5.55 -12.96 -9.59
C LYS A 14 6.80 -13.11 -8.71
N ALA A 15 7.02 -12.13 -7.84
CA ALA A 15 8.09 -12.16 -6.85
C ALA A 15 7.66 -11.44 -5.56
N THR A 16 8.35 -11.75 -4.46
CA THR A 16 8.26 -11.01 -3.21
C THR A 16 9.15 -9.79 -3.25
N PHE A 17 8.60 -8.61 -2.95
CA PHE A 17 9.35 -7.36 -2.93
C PHE A 17 9.59 -6.89 -1.50
N HIS A 18 10.85 -6.59 -1.20
CA HIS A 18 11.29 -5.97 0.04
C HIS A 18 11.67 -4.53 -0.31
N LEU A 19 10.94 -3.55 0.23
CA LEU A 19 11.10 -2.15 -0.16
C LEU A 19 11.59 -1.30 1.02
N THR A 20 12.65 -0.55 0.76
CA THR A 20 13.15 0.51 1.65
C THR A 20 13.29 1.79 0.84
N VAL A 21 12.80 2.91 1.38
CA VAL A 21 12.76 4.20 0.68
C VAL A 21 13.33 5.28 1.56
N THR A 22 14.28 6.05 1.02
CA THR A 22 14.76 7.30 1.64
C THR A 22 14.03 8.48 1.02
N HIS A 23 13.42 9.33 1.84
CA HIS A 23 12.58 10.45 1.42
C HIS A 23 12.73 11.66 2.35
N PRO A 24 12.28 12.87 1.96
CA PRO A 24 12.38 14.07 2.81
C PRO A 24 11.65 13.91 4.17
N MET A 25 12.18 14.54 5.22
CA MET A 25 11.66 14.43 6.60
C MET A 25 10.17 14.80 6.74
N GLU A 26 9.70 15.81 5.99
CA GLU A 26 8.33 16.32 6.06
C GLU A 26 7.35 15.56 5.14
N THR A 27 7.67 14.32 4.78
CA THR A 27 6.83 13.50 3.90
C THR A 27 6.61 12.12 4.51
N THR A 28 5.53 11.46 4.09
CA THR A 28 5.27 10.05 4.41
C THR A 28 5.38 9.22 3.14
N ALA A 29 6.03 8.06 3.24
CA ALA A 29 6.09 7.05 2.19
C ALA A 29 5.01 5.97 2.40
N TYR A 30 4.38 5.55 1.32
CA TYR A 30 3.35 4.51 1.27
C TYR A 30 3.69 3.49 0.20
N SER A 31 3.42 2.22 0.46
CA SER A 31 3.65 1.11 -0.47
C SER A 31 2.52 0.09 -0.37
N ASN A 32 2.67 -1.05 -1.06
CA ASN A 32 1.71 -2.16 -1.04
C ASN A 32 1.48 -2.75 0.36
N THR A 33 2.44 -2.62 1.26
CA THR A 33 2.45 -3.25 2.58
C THR A 33 2.65 -2.23 3.69
N ARG A 34 2.43 -2.66 4.94
CA ARG A 34 2.62 -1.78 6.09
C ARG A 34 4.08 -1.39 6.28
N MET A 35 4.27 -0.17 6.75
CA MET A 35 5.55 0.31 7.26
C MET A 35 5.90 -0.42 8.56
N ILE A 36 7.16 -0.84 8.69
CA ILE A 36 7.67 -1.53 9.89
C ILE A 36 8.73 -0.74 10.64
N ALA A 37 9.47 0.14 9.96
CA ALA A 37 10.48 0.97 10.59
C ALA A 37 10.64 2.31 9.87
N THR A 38 10.98 3.33 10.64
CA THR A 38 11.49 4.61 10.15
C THR A 38 12.77 4.97 10.90
N SER A 39 13.73 5.57 10.20
CA SER A 39 14.97 6.04 10.80
C SER A 39 15.44 7.34 10.15
N ASP A 40 16.00 8.26 10.95
CA ASP A 40 16.68 9.44 10.43
C ASP A 40 17.98 9.01 9.74
N LYS A 41 18.18 9.54 8.53
CA LYS A 41 19.37 9.40 7.70
C LYS A 41 19.83 10.78 7.25
N ASN A 42 20.58 11.46 8.10
CA ASN A 42 21.25 12.72 7.78
C ASN A 42 20.29 13.78 7.19
N GLY A 43 19.17 14.03 7.85
CA GLY A 43 18.17 15.01 7.38
C GLY A 43 17.24 14.49 6.28
N THR A 44 17.20 13.17 6.09
CA THR A 44 16.16 12.44 5.34
C THR A 44 15.58 11.35 6.23
N LEU A 45 14.40 10.85 5.89
CA LEU A 45 13.79 9.71 6.57
C LEU A 45 13.94 8.47 5.70
N GLN A 46 14.41 7.37 6.28
CA GLN A 46 14.41 6.06 5.65
C GLN A 46 13.27 5.22 6.22
N THR A 47 12.36 4.78 5.35
CA THR A 47 11.17 3.99 5.68
C THR A 47 11.29 2.59 5.10
N GLU A 48 11.06 1.58 5.93
CA GLU A 48 11.05 0.16 5.55
C GLU A 48 9.64 -0.40 5.59
N PHE A 49 9.29 -1.19 4.57
CA PHE A 49 7.99 -1.85 4.42
C PHE A 49 8.15 -3.35 4.55
N GLU A 50 7.09 -4.03 5.00
CA GLU A 50 7.10 -5.49 4.97
C GLU A 50 7.15 -6.07 3.57
N ASP A 51 7.59 -7.31 3.49
CA ASP A 51 7.56 -8.13 2.28
C ASP A 51 6.16 -8.21 1.68
N THR A 52 6.05 -8.02 0.37
CA THR A 52 4.79 -8.28 -0.33
C THR A 52 4.51 -9.78 -0.37
N VAL A 53 3.24 -10.17 -0.52
CA VAL A 53 2.96 -11.49 -1.14
C VAL A 53 3.54 -11.50 -2.57
N PRO A 54 3.79 -12.67 -3.17
CA PRO A 54 4.25 -12.73 -4.56
C PRO A 54 3.27 -12.01 -5.50
N LEU A 55 3.72 -10.91 -6.11
CA LEU A 55 2.93 -10.11 -7.05
C LEU A 55 3.72 -9.85 -8.34
N PRO A 56 3.04 -9.62 -9.48
CA PRO A 56 3.72 -9.20 -10.71
C PRO A 56 4.35 -7.81 -10.55
N PRO A 57 5.50 -7.50 -11.18
CA PRO A 57 6.22 -6.25 -10.93
C PRO A 57 5.40 -4.98 -11.17
N TYR A 58 4.46 -5.01 -12.11
CA TYR A 58 3.60 -3.86 -12.41
C TYR A 58 2.62 -3.48 -11.27
N LEU A 59 2.42 -4.35 -10.27
CA LEU A 59 1.61 -4.05 -9.08
C LEU A 59 2.43 -3.42 -7.94
N VAL A 60 3.76 -3.34 -8.06
CA VAL A 60 4.57 -2.61 -7.07
C VAL A 60 4.20 -1.12 -7.13
N ALA A 61 3.80 -0.57 -5.99
CA ALA A 61 3.34 0.81 -5.86
C ALA A 61 4.13 1.56 -4.79
N LEU A 62 4.44 2.84 -5.05
CA LEU A 62 5.07 3.74 -4.09
C LEU A 62 4.46 5.13 -4.25
N ALA A 63 4.14 5.77 -3.12
CA ALA A 63 3.80 7.18 -3.06
C ALA A 63 4.58 7.85 -1.93
N ILE A 64 5.08 9.06 -2.17
CA ILE A 64 5.77 9.89 -1.18
C ILE A 64 5.10 11.26 -1.20
N THR A 65 4.61 11.73 -0.06
CA THR A 65 3.84 12.98 -0.02
C THR A 65 3.79 13.61 1.36
N ALA A 66 3.69 14.94 1.39
CA ALA A 66 3.41 15.72 2.60
C ALA A 66 1.89 15.95 2.82
N GLN A 67 1.05 15.42 1.93
CA GLN A 67 -0.40 15.59 2.02
C GLN A 67 -0.95 14.90 3.28
N PRO A 68 -1.91 15.53 3.98
CA PRO A 68 -2.57 14.92 5.12
C PRO A 68 -3.33 13.66 4.71
N VAL A 69 -3.42 12.72 5.65
CA VAL A 69 -4.13 11.44 5.51
C VAL A 69 -5.40 11.46 6.36
N ALA A 70 -6.51 10.95 5.81
CA ALA A 70 -7.70 10.61 6.58
C ALA A 70 -7.68 9.12 6.85
N VAL A 71 -8.07 8.74 8.07
CA VAL A 71 -8.05 7.35 8.55
C VAL A 71 -9.43 7.00 9.07
N LEU A 72 -9.93 5.83 8.69
CA LEU A 72 -11.19 5.27 9.17
C LEU A 72 -11.00 3.78 9.47
N THR A 73 -11.50 3.32 10.61
CA THR A 73 -11.46 1.89 10.96
C THR A 73 -12.88 1.32 10.92
N VAL A 74 -13.08 0.28 10.11
CA VAL A 74 -14.37 -0.43 9.96
C VAL A 74 -14.10 -1.93 9.98
N ASP A 75 -14.83 -2.67 10.82
CA ASP A 75 -14.77 -4.14 10.90
C ASP A 75 -13.34 -4.69 11.10
N GLY A 76 -12.49 -3.95 11.84
CA GLY A 76 -11.10 -4.31 12.12
C GLY A 76 -10.09 -3.96 11.01
N TYR A 77 -10.54 -3.40 9.89
CA TYR A 77 -9.68 -2.90 8.81
C TYR A 77 -9.47 -1.40 8.93
N GLU A 78 -8.23 -0.95 8.77
CA GLU A 78 -7.87 0.47 8.69
C GLU A 78 -7.81 0.91 7.23
N TYR A 79 -8.60 1.93 6.90
CA TYR A 79 -8.65 2.56 5.59
C TYR A 79 -7.94 3.91 5.66
N ARG A 80 -7.11 4.19 4.66
CA ARG A 80 -6.39 5.45 4.52
C ARG A 80 -6.70 6.09 3.18
N ALA A 81 -6.97 7.38 3.18
CA ALA A 81 -7.06 8.17 1.95
C ALA A 81 -6.18 9.42 2.04
N ILE A 82 -5.56 9.79 0.93
CA ILE A 82 -4.60 10.89 0.86
C ILE A 82 -5.04 11.85 -0.25
N GLY A 83 -4.93 13.15 0.00
CA GLY A 83 -5.24 14.21 -0.96
C GLY A 83 -6.44 15.08 -0.55
N HIS A 84 -6.94 15.85 -1.51
CA HIS A 84 -7.93 16.91 -1.25
C HIS A 84 -9.26 16.38 -0.70
N PHE A 85 -9.81 15.33 -1.31
CA PHE A 85 -11.11 14.74 -0.95
C PHE A 85 -10.99 13.53 0.00
N ARG A 86 -9.89 13.42 0.75
CA ARG A 86 -9.58 12.23 1.57
C ARG A 86 -10.68 11.84 2.58
N GLU A 87 -11.35 12.81 3.19
CA GLU A 87 -12.38 12.55 4.22
C GLU A 87 -13.61 11.85 3.64
N GLU A 88 -13.93 12.12 2.38
CA GLU A 88 -14.99 11.43 1.65
C GLU A 88 -14.46 10.12 1.05
N ALA A 89 -13.28 10.16 0.43
CA ALA A 89 -12.67 9.00 -0.21
C ALA A 89 -12.45 7.83 0.77
N VAL A 90 -12.09 8.10 2.03
CA VAL A 90 -11.89 7.05 3.03
C VAL A 90 -13.19 6.34 3.39
N LYS A 91 -14.32 7.06 3.40
CA LYS A 91 -15.66 6.49 3.65
C LYS A 91 -16.10 5.65 2.46
N VAL A 92 -15.92 6.19 1.24
CA VAL A 92 -16.21 5.48 0.00
C VAL A 92 -15.37 4.21 -0.12
N ALA A 93 -14.09 4.24 0.26
CA ALA A 93 -13.22 3.06 0.25
C ALA A 93 -13.72 1.96 1.19
N ALA A 94 -14.15 2.32 2.40
CA ALA A 94 -14.69 1.37 3.36
C ALA A 94 -16.01 0.75 2.87
N GLU A 95 -16.92 1.56 2.33
CA GLU A 95 -18.18 1.07 1.73
C GLU A 95 -17.94 0.20 0.50
N ALA A 96 -16.97 0.57 -0.34
CA ALA A 96 -16.63 -0.17 -1.55
C ALA A 96 -16.10 -1.57 -1.21
N LEU A 97 -15.21 -1.71 -0.23
CA LEU A 97 -14.73 -3.03 0.17
C LEU A 97 -15.85 -3.89 0.76
N LYS A 98 -16.69 -3.31 1.62
CA LYS A 98 -17.87 -4.01 2.15
C LYS A 98 -18.80 -4.48 1.03
N LYS A 99 -19.00 -3.66 0.00
CA LYS A 99 -19.80 -4.03 -1.16
C LYS A 99 -19.12 -5.14 -1.98
N LEU A 100 -17.81 -5.05 -2.18
CA LEU A 100 -17.01 -6.05 -2.90
C LEU A 100 -17.08 -7.42 -2.24
N GLN A 101 -16.90 -7.48 -0.93
CA GLN A 101 -16.97 -8.72 -0.15
C GLN A 101 -18.35 -9.40 -0.18
N ASN A 102 -19.41 -8.64 -0.46
CA ASN A 102 -20.78 -9.16 -0.53
C ASN A 102 -21.18 -9.65 -1.94
N TYR A 103 -20.35 -9.47 -2.97
CA TYR A 103 -20.64 -10.04 -4.28
C TYR A 103 -20.34 -11.54 -4.30
N SER A 104 -21.27 -12.33 -4.84
CA SER A 104 -21.14 -13.79 -4.94
C SER A 104 -19.89 -14.26 -5.67
N VAL A 105 -19.37 -13.49 -6.63
CA VAL A 105 -18.11 -13.81 -7.34
C VAL A 105 -16.88 -13.80 -6.42
N PHE A 106 -16.96 -13.14 -5.26
CA PHE A 106 -15.90 -13.07 -4.27
C PHE A 106 -16.21 -13.89 -3.01
N GLU A 107 -17.23 -14.76 -3.04
CA GLU A 107 -17.53 -15.66 -1.94
C GLU A 107 -16.34 -16.59 -1.66
N GLY A 108 -15.89 -16.65 -0.40
CA GLY A 108 -14.73 -17.44 0.01
C GLY A 108 -13.36 -16.85 -0.37
N VAL A 109 -13.30 -15.66 -0.96
CA VAL A 109 -12.03 -14.97 -1.25
C VAL A 109 -11.52 -14.27 0.01
N ASP A 110 -10.29 -14.58 0.41
CA ASP A 110 -9.57 -13.81 1.42
C ASP A 110 -8.90 -12.59 0.76
N PHE A 111 -9.44 -11.40 1.05
CA PHE A 111 -8.93 -10.13 0.52
C PHE A 111 -7.64 -9.68 1.21
N PHE A 112 -7.37 -10.19 2.42
CA PHE A 112 -6.22 -9.82 3.23
C PHE A 112 -5.53 -11.07 3.78
N PRO A 113 -4.99 -11.93 2.89
CA PRO A 113 -4.40 -13.18 3.30
C PRO A 113 -3.28 -12.94 4.29
N LYS A 114 -3.31 -13.68 5.40
CA LYS A 114 -2.20 -13.73 6.34
C LYS A 114 -0.96 -14.19 5.59
N LYS A 115 0.15 -13.46 5.74
CA LYS A 115 1.46 -13.88 5.21
C LYS A 115 1.79 -15.24 5.82
N THR A 116 2.06 -16.21 4.95
CA THR A 116 2.54 -17.55 5.32
C THR A 116 4.04 -17.54 5.50
#